data_AF-A0A925D897-F1
#
_entry.id   AF-A0A925D897-F1
#
_cell.length_a   1.000
_cell.length_b   1.000
_cell.length_c   1.000
_cell.angle_alpha   90.00
_cell.angle_beta   90.00
_cell.angle_gamma   90.00
#
_symmetry.space_group_name_H-M   'P 1'
#
loop_
_entity.id
_entity.type
_entity.pdbx_description
1 polymer ?
#
loop_
_entity_poly.entity_id
_entity_poly.type
_entity_poly.pdbx_seq_one_letter_code
_entity_poly.pdbx_strand_id
1 'polypeptide(L)'
;MSIKVSCQCGKRFAAPPQLAGKSVNCPSCGSPMVIAAPAARPSAIAAQAAPASPRVAPTATADGGIVVACRCGQQFKAPNQLAGQQVPCPVCHQPILIPGGAAAIDPSDPFGRLPESPTAGSDLWTALPQQQSWPPPQPQWAPQQSWPPQQSYASPAWAPPSQEISPNAAVAHQYLANAQRQEVE
;
A
#
# COMPACT_ATOMS: atom_id res chain seq x y z
N MET A 1 15.20 22.64 4.23
CA MET A 1 14.05 21.93 4.81
C MET A 1 14.11 20.47 4.39
N SER A 2 13.75 19.53 5.26
CA SER A 2 13.90 18.09 5.01
C SER A 2 12.55 17.39 5.17
N ILE A 3 12.22 16.46 4.28
CA ILE A 3 11.00 15.66 4.33
C ILE A 3 11.27 14.42 5.16
N LYS A 4 10.49 14.19 6.22
CA LYS A 4 10.58 12.94 7.02
C LYS A 4 9.87 11.83 6.27
N VAL A 5 10.60 10.77 5.93
CA VAL A 5 10.09 9.62 5.18
C VAL A 5 10.25 8.36 6.01
N SER A 6 9.24 7.49 5.96
CA SER A 6 9.22 6.21 6.67
C SER A 6 9.40 5.08 5.67
N CYS A 7 10.32 4.15 5.93
CA CYS A 7 10.44 2.93 5.15
C CYS A 7 9.62 1.80 5.80
N GLN A 8 9.25 0.80 4.99
CA GLN A 8 8.53 -0.40 5.46
C GLN A 8 9.35 -1.25 6.45
N CYS A 9 10.67 -1.10 6.47
CA CYS A 9 11.52 -1.71 7.49
C CYS A 9 11.43 -1.04 8.87
N GLY A 10 10.59 -0.01 9.04
CA GLY A 10 10.36 0.71 10.29
C GLY A 10 11.31 1.89 10.53
N LYS A 11 12.37 2.03 9.72
CA LYS A 11 13.30 3.16 9.85
C LYS A 11 12.76 4.44 9.21
N ARG A 12 13.19 5.58 9.76
CA ARG A 12 12.78 6.92 9.33
C ARG A 12 14.02 7.72 8.96
N PHE A 13 13.95 8.49 7.88
CA PHE A 13 15.05 9.31 7.41
C PHE A 13 14.56 10.65 6.87
N ALA A 14 15.45 11.62 6.87
CA ALA A 14 15.20 12.94 6.31
C ALA A 14 15.72 12.98 4.88
N ALA A 15 14.84 13.21 3.91
CA ALA A 15 15.20 13.36 2.51
C ALA A 15 15.13 14.84 2.08
N PRO A 16 16.03 15.29 1.20
CA PRO A 16 15.93 16.60 0.59
C PRO A 16 14.68 16.70 -0.31
N PRO A 17 14.08 17.89 -0.44
CA PRO A 17 12.87 18.10 -1.22
C PRO A 17 13.05 17.85 -2.72
N GLN A 18 14.28 17.86 -3.22
CA GLN A 18 14.61 17.51 -4.61
C GLN A 18 14.34 16.03 -4.94
N LEU A 19 14.23 15.16 -3.93
CA LEU A 19 13.90 13.75 -4.10
C LEU A 19 12.40 13.46 -3.93
N ALA A 20 11.57 14.47 -3.62
CA ALA A 20 10.14 14.27 -3.51
C ALA A 20 9.53 13.86 -4.87
N GLY A 21 8.71 12.81 -4.86
CA GLY A 21 8.15 12.19 -6.06
C GLY A 21 9.11 11.26 -6.82
N LYS A 22 10.39 11.15 -6.43
CA LYS A 22 11.34 10.21 -7.02
C LYS A 22 11.36 8.89 -6.23
N SER A 23 11.70 7.81 -6.94
CA SER A 23 11.94 6.49 -6.35
C SER A 23 13.40 6.40 -5.91
N VAL A 24 13.63 6.04 -4.64
CA VAL A 24 14.96 5.87 -4.05
C VAL A 24 15.01 4.57 -3.26
N ASN A 25 16.22 4.04 -3.03
CA ASN A 25 16.40 2.85 -2.22
C ASN A 25 16.61 3.24 -0.75
N CYS A 26 16.00 2.49 0.16
CA CYS A 26 16.24 2.67 1.59
C CYS A 26 17.70 2.32 1.93
N PRO A 27 18.47 3.19 2.58
CA PRO A 27 19.88 2.91 2.93
C PRO A 27 20.04 1.82 3.99
N SER A 28 18.95 1.35 4.62
CA SER A 28 19.01 0.32 5.67
C SER A 28 18.55 -1.06 5.24
N CYS A 29 17.66 -1.19 4.26
CA CYS A 29 17.18 -2.49 3.77
C CYS A 29 17.28 -2.66 2.25
N GLY A 30 17.67 -1.61 1.51
CA GLY A 30 17.78 -1.63 0.05
C GLY A 30 16.44 -1.58 -0.70
N SER A 31 15.30 -1.64 -0.01
CA SER A 31 13.98 -1.64 -0.66
C SER A 31 13.70 -0.34 -1.43
N PRO A 32 13.19 -0.42 -2.67
CA PRO A 32 12.78 0.75 -3.43
C PRO A 32 11.52 1.37 -2.83
N MET A 33 11.50 2.70 -2.68
CA MET A 33 10.35 3.44 -2.20
C MET A 33 10.26 4.83 -2.83
N VAL A 34 9.03 5.33 -2.97
CA VAL A 34 8.76 6.67 -3.49
C VAL A 34 8.67 7.64 -2.32
N ILE A 35 9.38 8.77 -2.39
CA ILE A 35 9.28 9.82 -1.39
C ILE A 35 8.00 10.62 -1.68
N ALA A 36 7.06 10.64 -0.73
CA ALA A 36 5.84 11.44 -0.88
C ALA A 36 6.22 12.92 -1.08
N ALA A 37 5.79 13.49 -2.21
CA ALA A 37 5.88 14.92 -2.40
C ALA A 37 5.02 15.60 -1.31
N PRO A 38 5.53 16.62 -0.61
CA PRO A 38 4.69 17.38 0.30
C PRO A 38 3.57 17.95 -0.56
N ALA A 39 2.35 17.45 -0.35
CA ALA A 39 1.20 17.90 -1.10
C ALA A 39 1.14 19.42 -0.93
N ALA A 40 1.40 20.15 -2.02
CA ALA A 40 1.02 21.54 -2.13
C ALA A 40 -0.44 21.57 -1.70
N ARG A 41 -0.73 22.28 -0.60
CA ARG A 41 -2.03 22.30 0.07
C ARG A 41 -3.11 22.22 -1.01
N PRO A 42 -3.91 21.13 -1.07
CA PRO A 42 -4.99 21.10 -2.03
C PRO A 42 -5.89 22.27 -1.67
N SER A 43 -5.92 23.28 -2.55
CA SER A 43 -6.85 24.39 -2.44
C SER A 43 -8.23 23.78 -2.28
N ALA A 44 -8.85 24.06 -1.13
CA ALA A 44 -10.10 23.49 -0.69
C ALA A 44 -11.27 24.05 -1.53
N ILE A 45 -11.34 23.68 -2.81
CA ILE A 45 -12.49 23.86 -3.69
C ILE A 45 -12.62 22.63 -4.59
N ALA A 46 -12.83 21.47 -3.98
CA ALA A 46 -13.45 20.28 -4.59
C ALA A 46 -13.66 19.23 -3.48
N ALA A 47 -14.48 19.57 -2.50
CA ALA A 47 -15.05 18.58 -1.62
C ALA A 47 -16.08 17.76 -2.43
N GLN A 48 -15.96 16.44 -2.34
CA GLN A 48 -16.97 15.43 -2.69
C GLN A 48 -17.05 15.00 -4.17
N ALA A 49 -16.02 14.29 -4.60
CA ALA A 49 -16.25 13.02 -5.26
C ALA A 49 -15.42 11.97 -4.51
N ALA A 50 -16.09 10.95 -3.96
CA ALA A 50 -15.44 9.77 -3.42
C ALA A 50 -14.40 9.25 -4.43
N PRO A 51 -13.27 8.66 -3.99
CA PRO A 51 -12.48 7.83 -4.90
C PRO A 51 -13.36 6.63 -5.24
N ALA A 52 -14.16 6.77 -6.30
CA ALA A 52 -14.46 5.64 -7.14
C ALA A 52 -13.10 5.02 -7.40
N SER A 53 -12.89 3.81 -6.85
CA SER A 53 -11.80 2.95 -7.26
C SER A 53 -11.68 3.10 -8.78
N PRO A 54 -10.49 3.29 -9.36
CA PRO A 54 -10.35 3.21 -10.80
C PRO A 54 -10.75 1.79 -11.18
N ARG A 55 -12.06 1.61 -11.41
CA ARG A 55 -12.66 0.50 -12.12
C ARG A 55 -12.31 0.79 -13.56
N VAL A 56 -11.00 0.74 -13.84
CA VAL A 56 -10.51 0.51 -15.18
C VAL A 56 -11.02 -0.89 -15.46
N ALA A 57 -12.23 -0.97 -16.02
CA ALA A 57 -12.64 -2.15 -16.73
C ALA A 57 -11.48 -2.41 -17.68
N PRO A 58 -10.76 -3.56 -17.56
CA PRO A 58 -9.67 -3.86 -18.46
C PRO A 58 -10.27 -3.77 -19.86
N THR A 59 -9.88 -2.74 -20.60
CA THR A 59 -10.28 -2.57 -21.98
C THR A 59 -9.58 -3.71 -22.68
N ALA A 60 -10.32 -4.79 -22.93
CA ALA A 60 -9.84 -5.92 -23.70
C ALA A 60 -9.58 -5.40 -25.11
N THR A 61 -8.36 -4.90 -25.34
CA THR A 61 -7.90 -4.54 -26.67
C THR A 61 -8.02 -5.82 -27.50
N ALA A 62 -8.71 -5.73 -28.63
CA ALA A 62 -9.06 -6.85 -29.52
C ALA A 62 -7.85 -7.64 -30.06
N ASP A 63 -6.64 -7.29 -29.66
CA ASP A 63 -5.36 -7.93 -29.97
C ASP A 63 -5.00 -9.06 -28.97
N GLY A 64 -6.00 -9.79 -28.49
CA GLY A 64 -5.87 -11.15 -27.96
C GLY A 64 -5.17 -11.38 -26.61
N GLY A 65 -4.83 -10.33 -25.84
CA GLY A 65 -4.13 -10.51 -24.56
C GLY A 65 -4.55 -9.54 -23.45
N ILE A 66 -4.50 -10.03 -22.22
CA ILE A 66 -4.82 -9.32 -20.98
C ILE A 66 -3.51 -8.79 -20.39
N VAL A 67 -3.43 -7.48 -20.14
CA VAL A 67 -2.28 -6.91 -19.44
C VAL A 67 -2.46 -7.12 -17.94
N VAL A 68 -1.53 -7.82 -17.30
CA VAL A 68 -1.55 -8.10 -15.87
C VAL A 68 -0.36 -7.46 -15.18
N ALA A 69 -0.62 -6.78 -14.07
CA ALA A 69 0.40 -6.19 -13.22
C ALA A 69 0.73 -7.13 -12.06
N CYS A 70 2.01 -7.45 -11.88
CA CYS A 70 2.51 -8.19 -10.72
C CYS A 70 2.78 -7.23 -9.55
N ARG A 71 2.76 -7.76 -8.32
CA ARG A 71 3.11 -7.02 -7.09
C ARG A 71 4.56 -6.52 -7.06
N CYS A 72 5.44 -7.07 -7.90
CA CYS A 72 6.80 -6.54 -8.07
C CYS A 72 6.86 -5.27 -8.94
N GLY A 73 5.74 -4.82 -9.50
CA GLY A 73 5.64 -3.64 -10.36
C GLY A 73 5.77 -3.91 -11.86
N GLN A 74 6.05 -5.16 -12.25
CA GLN A 74 6.14 -5.55 -13.66
C GLN A 74 4.77 -5.79 -14.28
N GLN A 75 4.64 -5.48 -15.56
CA GLN A 75 3.43 -5.69 -16.35
C GLN A 75 3.75 -6.61 -17.52
N PHE A 76 2.89 -7.59 -17.78
CA PHE A 76 3.04 -8.48 -18.93
C PHE A 76 1.70 -8.78 -19.60
N LYS A 77 1.76 -9.14 -20.88
CA LYS A 77 0.59 -9.52 -21.68
C LYS A 77 0.40 -11.03 -21.55
N ALA A 78 -0.68 -11.45 -20.89
CA ALA A 78 -1.08 -12.83 -20.76
C ALA A 78 -2.12 -13.19 -21.85
N PRO A 79 -2.03 -14.37 -22.47
CA PRO A 79 -3.06 -14.83 -23.39
C PRO A 79 -4.40 -15.02 -22.68
N ASN A 80 -5.51 -14.78 -23.38
CA ASN A 80 -6.86 -14.95 -22.84
C ASN A 80 -7.15 -16.36 -22.31
N GLN A 81 -6.45 -17.39 -22.79
CA GLN A 81 -6.61 -18.77 -22.31
C GLN A 81 -6.17 -18.97 -20.85
N LEU A 82 -5.34 -18.07 -20.33
CA LEU A 82 -4.88 -18.09 -18.93
C LEU A 82 -5.74 -17.19 -18.04
N ALA A 83 -6.81 -16.58 -18.57
CA ALA A 83 -7.73 -15.77 -17.80
C ALA A 83 -8.39 -16.60 -16.68
N GLY A 84 -8.33 -16.09 -15.44
CA GLY A 84 -8.78 -16.81 -14.25
C GLY A 84 -7.80 -17.87 -13.73
N GLN A 85 -6.70 -18.14 -14.43
CA GLN A 85 -5.65 -19.05 -13.95
C GLN A 85 -4.59 -18.29 -13.15
N GLN A 86 -3.88 -19.02 -12.30
CA GLN A 86 -2.74 -18.51 -11.54
C GLN A 86 -1.44 -18.90 -12.26
N VAL A 87 -0.64 -17.90 -12.63
CA VAL A 87 0.62 -18.10 -13.37
C VAL A 87 1.79 -17.47 -12.61
N PRO A 88 3.01 -18.03 -12.70
CA PRO A 88 4.18 -17.44 -12.08
C PRO A 88 4.63 -16.18 -12.84
N CYS A 89 4.94 -15.11 -12.12
CA CYS A 89 5.54 -13.91 -12.70
C CYS A 89 6.96 -14.24 -13.25
N PRO A 90 7.31 -13.85 -14.49
CA PRO A 90 8.61 -14.16 -15.07
C PRO A 90 9.79 -13.43 -14.41
N VAL A 91 9.51 -12.42 -13.57
CA VAL A 91 10.55 -11.60 -12.92
C VAL A 91 10.79 -12.01 -11.47
N CYS A 92 9.74 -12.28 -10.70
CA CYS A 92 9.87 -12.61 -9.26
C CYS A 92 9.38 -14.01 -8.91
N HIS A 93 8.89 -14.79 -9.87
CA HIS A 93 8.33 -16.15 -9.69
C HIS A 93 7.16 -16.25 -8.70
N GLN A 94 6.62 -15.13 -8.22
CA GLN A 94 5.42 -15.14 -7.38
C GLN A 94 4.18 -15.52 -8.20
N PRO A 95 3.27 -16.34 -7.64
CA PRO A 95 2.03 -16.69 -8.30
C PRO A 95 1.10 -15.48 -8.38
N ILE A 96 0.62 -15.16 -9.57
CA ILE A 96 -0.35 -14.08 -9.80
C ILE A 96 -1.60 -14.60 -10.50
N LEU A 97 -2.75 -14.04 -10.14
CA LEU A 97 -4.03 -14.36 -10.77
C LEU A 97 -4.24 -13.46 -11.99
N ILE A 98 -4.53 -14.05 -13.15
CA ILE A 98 -4.89 -13.30 -14.36
C ILE A 98 -6.37 -12.89 -14.25
N PRO A 99 -6.70 -11.59 -14.20
CA PRO A 99 -8.09 -11.14 -14.17
C PRO A 99 -8.74 -11.42 -15.53
N GLY A 100 -9.84 -12.18 -15.54
CA GLY A 100 -10.58 -12.47 -16.78
C GLY A 100 -11.40 -13.77 -16.79
N GLY A 101 -11.43 -14.51 -15.68
CA GLY A 101 -12.22 -15.75 -15.54
C GLY A 101 -13.57 -15.59 -14.86
N ALA A 102 -14.10 -14.37 -14.70
CA ALA A 102 -15.54 -14.25 -14.47
C ALA A 102 -16.19 -14.55 -15.81
N ALA A 103 -16.68 -15.79 -15.95
CA ALA A 103 -17.44 -16.27 -17.10
C ALA A 103 -18.15 -15.09 -17.76
N ALA A 104 -17.84 -14.85 -19.04
CA ALA A 104 -18.41 -13.76 -19.82
C ALA A 104 -19.89 -13.60 -19.46
N ILE A 105 -20.18 -12.59 -18.62
CA ILE A 105 -21.53 -12.10 -18.49
C ILE A 105 -21.73 -11.43 -19.83
N ASP A 106 -22.42 -12.13 -20.73
CA ASP A 106 -22.75 -11.62 -22.05
C ASP A 106 -23.42 -10.26 -21.84
N PRO A 107 -22.77 -9.13 -22.24
CA PRO A 107 -23.32 -7.81 -21.99
C PRO A 107 -24.57 -7.52 -22.82
N SER A 108 -24.95 -8.43 -23.72
CA SER A 108 -26.13 -8.32 -24.58
C SER A 108 -27.40 -8.87 -23.90
N ASP A 109 -27.28 -9.48 -22.72
CA ASP A 109 -28.42 -10.04 -21.98
C ASP A 109 -28.56 -9.39 -20.58
N PRO A 110 -28.90 -8.08 -20.48
CA PRO A 110 -29.15 -7.41 -19.20
C PRO A 110 -30.35 -7.98 -18.43
N PHE A 111 -31.10 -8.91 -19.04
CA PHE A 111 -32.25 -9.62 -18.47
C PHE A 111 -32.13 -11.14 -18.62
N GLY A 112 -30.91 -11.66 -18.75
CA GLY A 112 -30.68 -13.09 -18.84
C GLY A 112 -31.35 -13.84 -17.71
N ARG A 113 -32.30 -14.66 -18.15
CA ARG A 113 -33.32 -15.36 -17.37
C ARG A 113 -32.78 -15.73 -16.00
N LEU A 114 -33.45 -15.21 -14.96
CA LEU A 114 -33.43 -15.81 -13.63
C LEU A 114 -33.52 -17.33 -13.85
N PRO A 115 -32.58 -18.14 -13.32
CA PRO A 115 -32.80 -19.58 -13.28
C PRO A 115 -34.15 -19.76 -12.61
N GLU A 116 -35.10 -20.35 -13.33
CA GLU A 116 -36.43 -20.65 -12.84
C GLU A 116 -36.25 -21.33 -11.49
N SER A 117 -36.58 -20.57 -10.43
CA SER A 117 -36.56 -21.10 -9.09
C SER A 117 -37.54 -22.27 -9.09
N PRO A 118 -37.14 -23.48 -8.67
CA PRO A 118 -38.11 -24.55 -8.50
C PRO A 118 -39.16 -24.06 -7.50
N THR A 119 -40.32 -23.70 -8.03
CA THR A 119 -41.50 -23.34 -7.24
C THR A 119 -42.07 -24.64 -6.73
N ALA A 120 -41.50 -25.17 -5.65
CA ALA A 120 -42.07 -26.27 -4.90
C ALA A 120 -41.49 -26.30 -3.48
N GLY A 121 -42.34 -25.98 -2.51
CA GLY A 121 -42.17 -26.38 -1.12
C GLY A 121 -41.74 -25.26 -0.20
N SER A 122 -42.71 -24.66 0.47
CA SER A 122 -42.60 -23.83 1.67
C SER A 122 -42.03 -24.59 2.89
N ASP A 123 -41.32 -25.71 2.69
CA ASP A 123 -40.89 -26.66 3.71
C ASP A 123 -39.40 -26.55 4.09
N LEU A 124 -38.64 -25.68 3.41
CA LEU A 124 -37.19 -25.57 3.65
C LEU A 124 -36.81 -24.73 4.87
N TRP A 125 -37.75 -23.99 5.49
CA TRP A 125 -37.48 -23.28 6.75
C TRP A 125 -37.49 -24.17 7.99
N THR A 126 -38.05 -25.39 7.90
CA THR A 126 -38.05 -26.36 9.02
C THR A 126 -36.79 -27.24 9.03
N ALA A 127 -35.96 -27.16 7.98
CA ALA A 127 -34.78 -28.01 7.80
C ALA A 127 -33.44 -27.26 7.88
N LEU A 128 -33.41 -25.99 8.33
CA LEU A 128 -32.13 -25.39 8.73
C LEU A 128 -31.69 -26.01 10.05
N PRO A 129 -30.59 -26.79 10.10
CA PRO A 129 -29.92 -27.03 11.37
C PRO A 129 -29.55 -25.66 11.92
N GLN A 130 -30.01 -25.40 13.14
CA GLN A 130 -29.58 -24.30 14.00
C GLN A 130 -28.16 -23.88 13.65
N GLN A 131 -28.01 -22.61 13.28
CA GLN A 131 -26.72 -21.97 13.09
C GLN A 131 -25.78 -22.46 14.19
N GLN A 132 -24.78 -23.23 13.79
CA GLN A 132 -23.63 -23.50 14.63
C GLN A 132 -23.03 -22.14 14.98
N SER A 133 -23.29 -21.74 16.22
CA SER A 133 -22.66 -20.62 16.87
C SER A 133 -21.15 -20.79 16.75
N TRP A 134 -20.56 -20.01 15.85
CA TRP A 134 -19.14 -19.69 15.92
C TRP A 134 -18.87 -19.06 17.29
N PRO A 135 -17.83 -19.48 18.02
CA PRO A 135 -16.49 -19.82 17.49
C PRO A 135 -16.14 -21.33 17.48
N PRO A 136 -15.15 -21.75 16.67
CA PRO A 136 -14.67 -23.13 16.66
C PRO A 136 -14.07 -23.54 18.03
N PRO A 137 -14.17 -24.83 18.43
CA PRO A 137 -13.52 -25.34 19.64
C PRO A 137 -12.01 -25.15 19.50
N GLN A 138 -11.40 -24.44 20.45
CA GLN A 138 -9.95 -24.27 20.46
C GLN A 138 -9.27 -25.62 20.69
N PRO A 139 -8.20 -25.94 19.94
CA PRO A 139 -7.40 -27.13 20.20
C PRO A 139 -6.82 -27.06 21.61
N GLN A 140 -7.27 -27.99 22.47
CA GLN A 140 -6.88 -28.13 23.88
C GLN A 140 -5.38 -28.40 24.13
N TRP A 141 -4.60 -28.59 23.07
CA TRP A 141 -3.15 -28.80 23.14
C TRP A 141 -2.34 -27.54 22.83
N ALA A 142 -2.97 -26.39 22.54
CA ALA A 142 -2.23 -25.15 22.39
C ALA A 142 -1.63 -24.75 23.75
N PRO A 143 -0.29 -24.74 23.92
CA PRO A 143 0.32 -24.27 25.15
C PRO A 143 -0.12 -22.82 25.32
N GLN A 144 -0.77 -22.54 26.45
CA GLN A 144 -1.07 -21.17 26.85
C GLN A 144 0.25 -20.40 26.92
N GLN A 145 0.54 -19.63 25.87
CA GLN A 145 1.55 -18.59 25.96
C GLN A 145 1.00 -17.56 26.92
N SER A 146 1.38 -17.70 28.19
CA SER A 146 1.29 -16.65 29.19
C SER A 146 2.15 -15.50 28.67
N TRP A 147 1.50 -14.56 27.99
CA TRP A 147 2.12 -13.30 27.67
C TRP A 147 2.62 -12.69 28.98
N PRO A 148 3.90 -12.29 29.08
CA PRO A 148 4.38 -11.62 30.27
C PRO A 148 3.50 -10.38 30.49
N PRO A 149 3.22 -10.00 31.76
CA PRO A 149 2.48 -8.78 32.04
C PRO A 149 3.15 -7.65 31.28
N GLN A 150 2.35 -6.92 30.51
CA GLN A 150 2.74 -5.68 29.85
C GLN A 150 3.37 -4.80 30.92
N GLN A 151 4.70 -4.84 31.00
CA GLN A 151 5.44 -3.85 31.76
C GLN A 151 5.18 -2.55 31.03
N SER A 152 4.26 -1.78 31.61
CA SER A 152 4.05 -0.37 31.35
C SER A 152 5.41 0.28 31.30
N TYR A 153 5.94 0.44 30.09
CA TYR A 153 7.12 1.25 29.83
C TYR A 153 6.71 2.67 30.20
N ALA A 154 7.04 3.05 31.43
CA ALA A 154 7.12 4.42 31.87
C ALA A 154 7.92 5.18 30.81
N SER A 155 7.25 6.10 30.14
CA SER A 155 7.91 7.01 29.21
C SER A 155 8.94 7.80 30.00
N PRO A 156 10.25 7.75 29.66
CA PRO A 156 11.19 8.66 30.26
C PRO A 156 10.80 10.07 29.83
N ALA A 157 10.39 10.82 30.82
CA ALA A 157 10.14 12.23 30.72
C ALA A 157 11.48 12.92 30.44
N TRP A 158 11.47 13.85 29.46
CA TRP A 158 12.45 14.91 29.21
C TRP A 158 13.95 14.54 29.16
N ALA A 159 14.46 14.33 27.95
CA ALA A 159 15.85 14.68 27.62
C ALA A 159 15.84 15.60 26.39
N PRO A 160 16.29 16.87 26.50
CA PRO A 160 16.49 17.70 25.32
C PRO A 160 17.61 17.11 24.45
N PRO A 161 17.50 17.17 23.11
CA PRO A 161 18.59 16.74 22.25
C PRO A 161 19.79 17.67 22.44
N SER A 162 20.94 17.08 22.78
CA SER A 162 22.24 17.74 22.69
C SER A 162 22.37 18.37 21.31
N GLN A 163 22.52 19.69 21.27
CA GLN A 163 22.87 20.40 20.04
C GLN A 163 24.27 19.96 19.64
N GLU A 164 24.35 19.00 18.73
CA GLU A 164 25.55 18.79 17.91
C GLU A 164 25.80 20.10 17.15
N ILE A 165 26.75 20.88 17.66
CA ILE A 165 27.31 22.04 16.98
C ILE A 165 27.95 21.51 15.70
N SER A 166 27.20 21.63 14.60
CA SER A 166 27.66 21.23 13.28
C SER A 166 28.90 22.08 12.91
N PRO A 167 30.02 21.47 12.48
CA PRO A 167 31.25 22.20 12.19
C PRO A 167 31.12 23.23 11.05
N ASN A 168 30.01 23.23 10.31
CA ASN A 168 29.72 24.22 9.29
C ASN A 168 29.27 25.59 9.83
N ALA A 169 28.81 25.69 11.08
CA ALA A 169 28.39 26.98 11.65
C ALA A 169 29.59 27.92 11.91
N ALA A 170 30.76 27.38 12.24
CA ALA A 170 31.96 28.17 12.50
C ALA A 170 32.48 28.89 11.23
N VAL A 171 32.37 28.26 10.06
CA VAL A 171 32.85 28.84 8.79
C VAL A 171 31.99 30.02 8.34
N ALA A 172 30.69 29.98 8.61
CA ALA A 172 29.78 31.08 8.27
C ALA A 172 30.08 32.36 9.07
N HIS A 173 30.42 32.24 10.35
CA HIS A 173 30.80 33.39 11.18
C HIS A 173 32.13 34.01 10.73
N GLN A 174 33.10 33.20 10.29
CA GLN A 174 34.38 33.69 9.79
C GLN A 174 34.22 34.52 8.49
N TYR A 175 33.31 34.11 7.60
CA TYR A 175 33.05 34.83 6.35
C TYR A 175 32.40 36.20 6.58
N LEU A 176 31.46 36.28 7.53
CA LEU A 176 30.79 37.54 7.86
C LEU A 176 31.75 38.56 8.49
N ALA A 177 32.68 38.09 9.33
CA ALA A 177 33.72 38.93 9.92
C ALA A 177 34.70 39.48 8.87
N ASN A 178 35.03 38.70 7.83
CA ASN A 178 35.89 39.17 6.74
C ASN A 178 35.19 40.15 5.80
N ALA A 179 33.88 39.99 5.56
CA ALA A 179 33.10 40.91 4.74
C ALA A 179 33.07 42.33 5.34
N GLN A 180 32.86 42.47 6.66
CA GLN A 180 32.84 43.78 7.30
C GLN A 180 34.17 44.54 7.24
N ARG A 181 35.32 43.85 7.10
CA ARG A 181 36.61 44.55 6.97
C ARG A 181 36.82 45.17 5.59
N GLN A 182 36.13 44.69 4.55
CA GLN A 182 36.27 45.23 3.19
C GLN A 182 35.48 46.52 2.97
N GLU A 183 34.54 46.86 3.86
CA GLU A 183 33.67 48.04 3.70
C GLU A 183 34.28 49.33 4.30
N VAL A 184 35.41 49.22 5.02
CA VAL A 184 36.03 50.32 5.78
C VAL A 184 37.31 50.83 5.11
N GLU A 185 37.69 50.28 3.96
CA GLU A 185 38.89 50.67 3.19
C GLU A 185 38.53 51.46 1.92
#